data_AF-A6QUJ4-F1
#
_entry.id   AF-A6QUJ4-F1
#
_cell.length_a   1.000
_cell.length_b   1.000
_cell.length_c   1.000
_cell.angle_alpha   90.00
_cell.angle_beta   90.00
_cell.angle_gamma   90.00
#
_symmetry.space_group_name_H-M   'P 1'
#
loop_
_entity.id
_entity.type
_entity.pdbx_description
1 polymer ?
#
loop_
_entity_poly.entity_id
_entity_poly.type
_entity_poly.pdbx_seq_one_letter_code
_entity_poly.pdbx_strand_id
1 'polypeptide(L)'
;MSQAQRFGLVRSLVAIEAKLVETEMPGYGSLYYRDDLQLTDRASAAEYFSAIAKREVECIRTAAQNEPGLMDFGGKDTAREIHINLLNYPTLLHRDLHLENIFVDSADPTKISGIIDWQSTYSAPLFMQARFPSVFDCDDPYPWGAVYPELPDDFADMPEDAKVEAQEQLNRVRLKKFYEMASRKFNPAIPRAMDAFLNENDDPVSFIFPLLDQTAVDGPIPLQELLIRRFERWDEMCERQGGGCMIPCPINYSSGDISRFRAVVEEYAVAHGKFTSLLAQVGGGKDGWVSNEEFEKAMHLFNQHSGVVIFTSGTTGPPNQGPMMQMAFITPG
;
A
#
# COMPACT_ATOMS: atom_id res chain seq x y z
N MET A 1 -11.77 -21.57 11.34
CA MET A 1 -12.55 -21.40 10.09
C MET A 1 -12.07 -22.41 9.05
N SER A 2 -12.98 -23.18 8.43
CA SER A 2 -12.65 -24.18 7.40
C SER A 2 -12.25 -23.53 6.07
N GLN A 3 -11.68 -24.31 5.15
CA GLN A 3 -11.31 -23.82 3.81
C GLN A 3 -12.53 -23.29 3.04
N ALA A 4 -13.67 -23.99 3.11
CA ALA A 4 -14.92 -23.54 2.50
C ALA A 4 -15.41 -22.22 3.10
N GLN A 5 -15.26 -22.03 4.42
CA GLN A 5 -15.62 -20.77 5.06
C GLN A 5 -14.66 -19.63 4.67
N ARG A 6 -13.35 -19.89 4.55
CA ARG A 6 -12.39 -18.91 4.00
C ARG A 6 -12.80 -18.46 2.61
N PHE A 7 -13.20 -19.38 1.74
CA PHE A 7 -13.70 -19.05 0.42
C PHE A 7 -15.01 -18.25 0.44
N GLY A 8 -15.91 -18.56 1.37
CA GLY A 8 -17.10 -17.75 1.62
C GLY A 8 -16.76 -16.30 1.98
N LEU A 9 -15.80 -16.11 2.91
CA LEU A 9 -15.33 -14.79 3.32
C LEU A 9 -14.71 -14.01 2.16
N VAL A 10 -13.86 -14.64 1.35
CA VAL A 10 -13.27 -14.00 0.16
C VAL A 10 -14.36 -13.52 -0.80
N ARG A 11 -15.41 -14.31 -1.03
CA ARG A 11 -16.53 -13.89 -1.88
C ARG A 11 -17.27 -12.68 -1.31
N SER A 12 -17.47 -12.63 0.01
CA SER A 12 -18.08 -11.48 0.68
C SER A 12 -17.22 -10.23 0.52
N LEU A 13 -15.89 -10.36 0.65
CA LEU A 13 -14.96 -9.24 0.49
C LEU A 13 -14.98 -8.71 -0.96
N VAL A 14 -14.84 -9.60 -1.95
CA VAL A 14 -14.89 -9.22 -3.38
C VAL A 14 -16.23 -8.56 -3.73
N ALA A 15 -17.34 -9.01 -3.14
CA ALA A 15 -18.65 -8.38 -3.34
C ALA A 15 -18.74 -6.98 -2.73
N ILE A 16 -18.08 -6.71 -1.60
CA ILE A 16 -17.98 -5.37 -1.03
C ILE A 16 -17.11 -4.49 -1.92
N GLU A 17 -15.93 -4.95 -2.31
CA GLU A 17 -15.05 -4.21 -3.23
C GLU A 17 -15.74 -3.89 -4.56
N ALA A 18 -16.51 -4.83 -5.12
CA ALA A 18 -17.30 -4.59 -6.34
C ALA A 18 -18.26 -3.42 -6.16
N LYS A 19 -19.01 -3.39 -5.05
CA LYS A 19 -19.92 -2.29 -4.73
C LYS A 19 -19.20 -0.96 -4.57
N LEU A 20 -18.05 -0.95 -3.90
CA LEU A 20 -17.26 0.27 -3.71
C LEU A 20 -16.73 0.78 -5.06
N VAL A 21 -16.29 -0.12 -5.94
CA VAL A 21 -15.82 0.23 -7.29
C VAL A 21 -16.95 0.76 -8.18
N GLU A 22 -18.15 0.19 -8.06
CA GLU A 22 -19.34 0.62 -8.80
C GLU A 22 -19.99 1.90 -8.24
N THR A 23 -19.60 2.34 -7.04
CA THR A 23 -20.17 3.53 -6.42
C THR A 23 -19.65 4.78 -7.11
N GLU A 24 -20.55 5.58 -7.65
CA GLU A 24 -20.21 6.87 -8.26
C GLU A 24 -19.76 7.87 -7.18
N MET A 25 -18.48 8.24 -7.24
CA MET A 25 -17.92 9.28 -6.39
C MET A 25 -17.95 10.65 -7.08
N PRO A 26 -18.40 11.72 -6.39
CA PRO A 26 -18.54 13.05 -7.00
C PRO A 26 -17.20 13.73 -7.28
N GLY A 27 -16.09 13.18 -6.79
CA GLY A 27 -14.75 13.72 -6.98
C GLY A 27 -13.67 12.92 -6.25
N TYR A 28 -12.44 13.41 -6.39
CA TYR A 28 -11.25 12.91 -5.70
C TYR A 28 -11.13 13.53 -4.30
N GLY A 29 -10.55 12.79 -3.37
CA GLY A 29 -10.25 13.28 -2.02
C GLY A 29 -10.65 12.34 -0.89
N SER A 30 -10.29 12.72 0.33
CA SER A 30 -10.53 11.91 1.53
C SER A 30 -12.01 11.83 1.93
N LEU A 31 -12.37 10.77 2.63
CA LEU A 31 -13.67 10.65 3.29
C LEU A 31 -13.67 11.41 4.62
N TYR A 32 -14.75 12.13 4.89
CA TYR A 32 -14.98 12.81 6.17
C TYR A 32 -16.38 12.50 6.69
N TYR A 33 -16.55 12.39 8.01
CA TYR A 33 -17.89 12.31 8.56
C TYR A 33 -18.64 13.59 8.26
N ARG A 34 -19.93 13.46 7.92
CA ARG A 34 -20.81 14.60 7.65
C ARG A 34 -20.83 15.59 8.81
N ASP A 35 -20.71 15.09 10.03
CA ASP A 35 -20.76 15.91 11.25
C ASP A 35 -19.44 16.62 11.56
N ASP A 36 -18.30 16.11 11.08
CA ASP A 36 -17.02 16.82 11.15
C ASP A 36 -17.00 18.05 10.23
N LEU A 37 -17.92 18.10 9.27
CA LEU A 37 -18.18 19.26 8.41
C LEU A 37 -19.23 20.21 8.98
N GLN A 38 -19.77 19.97 10.20
CA GLN A 38 -20.56 20.97 10.92
C GLN A 38 -19.61 22.07 11.40
N LEU A 39 -19.31 22.96 10.45
CA LEU A 39 -18.54 24.17 10.64
C LEU A 39 -19.19 24.99 11.74
N THR A 40 -18.60 24.92 12.93
CA THR A 40 -18.93 25.75 14.07
C THR A 40 -18.47 27.16 13.78
N ASP A 41 -19.36 27.98 13.21
CA ASP A 41 -19.32 29.46 13.10
C ASP A 41 -17.99 30.13 12.69
N ARG A 42 -17.08 29.40 12.06
CA ARG A 42 -15.84 29.92 11.47
C ARG A 42 -15.55 29.17 10.18
N ALA A 43 -15.64 29.92 9.07
CA ALA A 43 -15.53 29.49 7.68
C ALA A 43 -16.71 28.64 7.19
N SER A 44 -17.43 29.13 6.18
CA SER A 44 -18.40 28.36 5.39
C SER A 44 -17.72 27.19 4.67
N ALA A 45 -18.48 26.17 4.27
CA ALA A 45 -17.94 25.04 3.50
C ALA A 45 -17.24 25.52 2.21
N ALA A 46 -17.75 26.59 1.62
CA ALA A 46 -17.11 27.28 0.51
C ALA A 46 -15.74 27.86 0.88
N GLU A 47 -15.57 28.43 2.08
CA GLU A 47 -14.28 28.94 2.56
C GLU A 47 -13.31 27.83 2.92
N TYR A 48 -13.78 26.70 3.47
CA TYR A 48 -12.94 25.51 3.71
C TYR A 48 -12.47 24.86 2.41
N PHE A 49 -13.38 24.59 1.47
CA PHE A 49 -13.00 24.08 0.14
C PHE A 49 -12.15 25.08 -0.63
N SER A 50 -12.39 26.38 -0.47
CA SER A 50 -11.52 27.42 -1.04
C SER A 50 -10.16 27.44 -0.36
N ALA A 51 -10.06 27.19 0.95
CA ALA A 51 -8.78 27.10 1.66
C ALA A 51 -7.99 25.85 1.27
N ILE A 52 -8.65 24.69 1.11
CA ILE A 52 -8.02 23.49 0.56
C ILE A 52 -7.59 23.74 -0.88
N ALA A 53 -8.48 24.23 -1.74
CA ALA A 53 -8.12 24.56 -3.12
C ALA A 53 -6.97 25.56 -3.19
N LYS A 54 -6.93 26.58 -2.32
CA LYS A 54 -5.82 27.52 -2.22
C LYS A 54 -4.55 26.85 -1.69
N ARG A 55 -4.64 25.94 -0.72
CA ARG A 55 -3.50 25.17 -0.21
C ARG A 55 -2.94 24.25 -1.29
N GLU A 56 -3.78 23.52 -2.01
CA GLU A 56 -3.39 22.65 -3.13
C GLU A 56 -2.80 23.48 -4.28
N VAL A 57 -3.43 24.60 -4.65
CA VAL A 57 -2.89 25.54 -5.63
C VAL A 57 -1.57 26.15 -5.17
N GLU A 58 -1.41 26.44 -3.87
CA GLU A 58 -0.16 26.96 -3.33
C GLU A 58 0.92 25.87 -3.25
N CYS A 59 0.58 24.63 -2.92
CA CYS A 59 1.48 23.47 -3.01
C CYS A 59 1.94 23.25 -4.46
N ILE A 60 1.03 23.33 -5.43
CA ILE A 60 1.35 23.29 -6.86
C ILE A 60 2.21 24.49 -7.26
N ARG A 61 1.90 25.71 -6.81
CA ARG A 61 2.63 26.93 -7.13
C ARG A 61 4.04 26.95 -6.50
N THR A 62 4.19 26.39 -5.31
CA THR A 62 5.47 26.26 -4.60
C THR A 62 6.31 25.14 -5.23
N ALA A 63 5.68 24.04 -5.66
CA ALA A 63 6.33 23.01 -6.47
C ALA A 63 6.71 23.51 -7.88
N ALA A 64 5.92 24.42 -8.46
CA ALA A 64 6.18 25.07 -9.75
C ALA A 64 7.32 26.09 -9.72
N GLN A 65 7.93 26.38 -8.56
CA GLN A 65 9.19 27.14 -8.53
C GLN A 65 10.39 26.29 -9.01
N ASN A 66 10.20 24.98 -9.16
CA ASN A 66 11.05 24.08 -9.93
C ASN A 66 10.22 23.49 -11.07
N GLU A 67 9.82 24.28 -12.08
CA GLU A 67 9.14 23.72 -13.25
C GLU A 67 10.07 22.76 -14.02
N PRO A 68 9.73 21.46 -14.20
CA PRO A 68 9.99 20.82 -15.46
C PRO A 68 8.99 21.41 -16.46
N GLY A 69 9.49 22.12 -17.46
CA GLY A 69 8.66 22.75 -18.48
C GLY A 69 7.64 21.77 -19.05
N LEU A 70 6.41 22.26 -19.23
CA LEU A 70 5.29 21.55 -19.83
C LEU A 70 5.75 20.78 -21.08
N MET A 71 5.96 19.48 -20.94
CA MET A 71 6.42 18.64 -22.04
C MET A 71 5.27 18.39 -23.01
N ASP A 72 5.48 18.82 -24.26
CA ASP A 72 4.65 18.46 -25.40
C ASP A 72 4.98 17.03 -25.82
N PHE A 73 4.20 16.08 -25.32
CA PHE A 73 4.26 14.68 -25.72
C PHE A 73 3.48 14.49 -27.03
N GLY A 74 4.22 14.59 -28.15
CA GLY A 74 3.71 14.49 -29.52
C GLY A 74 2.71 13.34 -29.76
N GLY A 75 1.74 13.63 -30.64
CA GLY A 75 0.54 12.84 -30.85
C GLY A 75 0.74 11.40 -31.31
N LYS A 76 0.28 10.46 -30.46
CA LYS A 76 -0.45 9.24 -30.84
C LYS A 76 -1.55 8.98 -29.81
N ASP A 77 -2.78 9.33 -30.17
CA ASP A 77 -3.97 9.47 -29.32
C ASP A 77 -4.72 8.16 -29.02
N THR A 78 -4.11 7.18 -28.33
CA THR A 78 -4.91 6.04 -27.80
C THR A 78 -4.56 5.66 -26.37
N ALA A 79 -3.28 5.45 -26.04
CA ALA A 79 -2.89 5.15 -24.66
C ALA A 79 -3.10 6.36 -23.72
N ARG A 80 -2.84 7.57 -24.21
CA ARG A 80 -3.03 8.83 -23.46
C ARG A 80 -4.49 9.09 -23.13
N GLU A 81 -5.39 8.95 -24.10
CA GLU A 81 -6.83 9.15 -23.87
C GLU A 81 -7.41 8.08 -22.95
N ILE A 82 -6.95 6.83 -23.06
CA ILE A 82 -7.30 5.77 -22.11
C ILE A 82 -6.79 6.13 -20.71
N HIS A 83 -5.56 6.60 -20.56
CA HIS A 83 -4.99 6.99 -19.25
C HIS A 83 -5.69 8.22 -18.64
N ILE A 84 -6.04 9.22 -19.46
CA ILE A 84 -6.83 10.39 -19.03
C ILE A 84 -8.24 9.95 -18.63
N ASN A 85 -8.87 9.03 -19.36
CA ASN A 85 -10.17 8.48 -18.97
C ASN A 85 -10.07 7.65 -17.69
N LEU A 86 -8.98 6.90 -17.47
CA LEU A 86 -8.72 6.20 -16.21
C LEU A 86 -8.51 7.17 -15.02
N LEU A 87 -7.97 8.36 -15.29
CA LEU A 87 -7.85 9.48 -14.35
C LEU A 87 -9.16 10.26 -14.14
N ASN A 88 -10.28 9.90 -14.79
CA ASN A 88 -11.55 10.63 -14.71
C ASN A 88 -12.63 9.91 -13.89
N TYR A 89 -12.37 8.69 -13.40
CA TYR A 89 -13.33 7.94 -12.59
C TYR A 89 -12.80 7.80 -11.16
N PRO A 90 -13.25 8.67 -10.23
CA PRO A 90 -12.95 8.50 -8.82
C PRO A 90 -13.59 7.22 -8.30
N THR A 91 -12.75 6.34 -7.77
CA THR A 91 -13.12 5.04 -7.24
C THR A 91 -12.79 5.00 -5.75
N LEU A 92 -13.59 4.28 -4.97
CA LEU A 92 -13.30 4.05 -3.56
C LEU A 92 -12.84 2.60 -3.37
N LEU A 93 -11.70 2.42 -2.69
CA LEU A 93 -11.26 1.13 -2.19
C LEU A 93 -10.72 1.30 -0.78
N HIS A 94 -11.08 0.37 0.11
CA HIS A 94 -10.51 0.35 1.45
C HIS A 94 -9.02 0.03 1.37
N ARG A 95 -8.17 0.90 1.93
CA ARG A 95 -6.71 0.75 1.79
C ARG A 95 -6.17 -0.33 2.73
N ASP A 96 -6.75 -0.52 3.91
CA ASP A 96 -6.15 -1.36 4.95
C ASP A 96 -7.04 -2.54 5.37
N LEU A 97 -7.25 -3.47 4.45
CA LEU A 97 -8.09 -4.65 4.66
C LEU A 97 -7.31 -5.82 5.28
N HIS A 98 -6.73 -5.61 6.47
CA HIS A 98 -6.15 -6.69 7.27
C HIS A 98 -7.23 -7.33 8.16
N LEU A 99 -6.90 -8.45 8.80
CA LEU A 99 -7.86 -9.27 9.55
C LEU A 99 -8.54 -8.53 10.70
N GLU A 100 -7.88 -7.54 11.30
CA GLU A 100 -8.40 -6.81 12.47
C GLU A 100 -9.43 -5.74 12.07
N ASN A 101 -9.39 -5.30 10.81
CA ASN A 101 -10.33 -4.35 10.25
C ASN A 101 -11.60 -5.01 9.66
N ILE A 102 -11.68 -6.34 9.66
CA ILE A 102 -12.79 -7.11 9.07
C ILE A 102 -13.56 -7.86 10.16
N PHE A 103 -14.78 -7.39 10.44
CA PHE A 103 -15.70 -8.05 11.36
C PHE A 103 -16.62 -9.00 10.60
N VAL A 104 -16.81 -10.20 11.14
CA VAL A 104 -17.69 -11.23 10.58
C VAL A 104 -18.88 -11.50 11.49
N ASP A 105 -19.96 -12.01 10.91
CA ASP A 105 -21.13 -12.43 11.67
C ASP A 105 -20.81 -13.63 12.59
N SER A 106 -21.30 -13.60 13.82
CA SER A 106 -21.01 -14.63 14.82
C SER A 106 -21.71 -15.96 14.56
N ALA A 107 -22.85 -15.95 13.85
CA ALA A 107 -23.57 -17.15 13.43
C ALA A 107 -23.06 -17.68 12.07
N ASP A 108 -22.58 -16.80 11.19
CA ASP A 108 -22.05 -17.13 9.88
C ASP A 108 -20.74 -16.35 9.57
N PRO A 109 -19.56 -16.91 9.90
CA PRO A 109 -18.27 -16.22 9.74
C PRO A 109 -17.86 -16.00 8.28
N THR A 110 -18.68 -16.44 7.31
CA THR A 110 -18.47 -16.13 5.89
C THR A 110 -19.04 -14.78 5.48
N LYS A 111 -19.85 -14.16 6.32
CA LYS A 111 -20.47 -12.85 6.08
C LYS A 111 -19.71 -11.77 6.84
N ILE A 112 -19.30 -10.74 6.10
CA ILE A 112 -18.71 -9.54 6.69
C ILE A 112 -19.86 -8.71 7.27
N SER A 113 -19.80 -8.46 8.58
CA SER A 113 -20.77 -7.65 9.31
C SER A 113 -20.36 -6.18 9.39
N GLY A 114 -19.05 -5.90 9.31
CA GLY A 114 -18.52 -4.55 9.30
C GLY A 114 -17.06 -4.50 8.84
N ILE A 115 -16.69 -3.35 8.28
CA ILE A 115 -15.30 -2.98 8.00
C ILE A 115 -15.07 -1.65 8.71
N ILE A 116 -13.98 -1.53 9.46
CA ILE A 116 -13.60 -0.30 10.17
C ILE A 116 -12.37 0.34 9.54
N ASP A 117 -11.84 1.40 10.16
CA ASP A 117 -10.57 2.04 9.77
C ASP A 117 -10.60 2.80 8.44
N TRP A 118 -11.75 3.44 8.17
CA TRP A 118 -11.98 4.19 6.94
C TRP A 118 -11.29 5.55 6.89
N GLN A 119 -10.72 6.06 7.99
CA GLN A 119 -10.22 7.45 8.08
C GLN A 119 -9.05 7.76 7.14
N SER A 120 -8.34 6.75 6.66
CA SER A 120 -7.25 6.88 5.69
C SER A 120 -7.70 6.59 4.25
N THR A 121 -8.99 6.32 4.03
CA THR A 121 -9.55 6.02 2.72
C THR A 121 -9.86 7.31 1.95
N TYR A 122 -9.47 7.33 0.69
CA TYR A 122 -9.72 8.43 -0.23
C TYR A 122 -10.21 7.93 -1.58
N SER A 123 -11.01 8.76 -2.24
CA SER A 123 -11.43 8.55 -3.62
C SER A 123 -10.30 8.95 -4.57
N ALA A 124 -9.87 8.01 -5.42
CA ALA A 124 -8.77 8.15 -6.36
C ALA A 124 -9.01 7.33 -7.63
N PRO A 125 -8.24 7.52 -8.71
CA PRO A 125 -8.27 6.63 -9.86
C PRO A 125 -8.02 5.18 -9.43
N LEU A 126 -8.80 4.23 -9.95
CA LEU A 126 -8.69 2.81 -9.59
C LEU A 126 -7.26 2.27 -9.76
N PHE A 127 -6.55 2.72 -10.80
CA PHE A 127 -5.21 2.26 -11.13
C PHE A 127 -4.16 2.62 -10.06
N MET A 128 -4.39 3.68 -9.28
CA MET A 128 -3.53 4.05 -8.15
C MET A 128 -3.81 3.19 -6.91
N GLN A 129 -5.02 2.64 -6.85
CA GLN A 129 -5.52 1.95 -5.67
C GLN A 129 -5.50 0.42 -5.80
N ALA A 130 -5.62 -0.12 -7.01
CA ALA A 130 -5.78 -1.54 -7.25
C ALA A 130 -4.56 -2.33 -6.75
N ARG A 131 -4.78 -3.18 -5.75
CA ARG A 131 -3.79 -4.08 -5.14
C ARG A 131 -4.50 -5.27 -4.49
N PHE A 132 -3.74 -6.26 -4.06
CA PHE A 132 -4.28 -7.28 -3.15
C PHE A 132 -4.62 -6.62 -1.79
N PRO A 133 -5.78 -6.95 -1.20
CA PRO A 133 -6.04 -6.68 0.22
C PRO A 133 -4.97 -7.30 1.11
N SER A 134 -4.57 -6.60 2.17
CA SER A 134 -3.49 -7.02 3.07
C SER A 134 -3.78 -8.32 3.83
N VAL A 135 -5.06 -8.69 4.01
CA VAL A 135 -5.48 -10.03 4.48
C VAL A 135 -4.96 -11.19 3.61
N PHE A 136 -4.58 -10.92 2.36
CA PHE A 136 -3.98 -11.90 1.44
C PHE A 136 -2.49 -11.68 1.22
N ASP A 137 -1.85 -10.79 1.97
CA ASP A 137 -0.41 -10.62 1.86
C ASP A 137 0.31 -11.84 2.42
N CYS A 138 1.26 -12.31 1.62
CA CYS A 138 2.17 -13.39 1.95
C CYS A 138 3.47 -13.12 1.23
N ASP A 139 4.59 -13.37 1.91
CA ASP A 139 5.94 -13.23 1.33
C ASP A 139 6.32 -14.47 0.49
N ASP A 140 5.39 -15.42 0.34
CA ASP A 140 5.55 -16.64 -0.45
C ASP A 140 5.58 -16.32 -1.96
N PRO A 141 6.39 -17.03 -2.77
CA PRO A 141 6.39 -16.89 -4.21
C PRO A 141 4.98 -17.06 -4.80
N TYR A 142 4.52 -16.04 -5.53
CA TYR A 142 3.17 -16.00 -6.06
C TYR A 142 3.16 -15.90 -7.59
N PRO A 143 2.72 -16.95 -8.32
CA PRO A 143 2.59 -16.88 -9.77
C PRO A 143 1.32 -16.10 -10.14
N TRP A 144 1.43 -14.94 -10.78
CA TRP A 144 0.26 -14.18 -11.26
C TRP A 144 -0.46 -14.91 -12.42
N GLY A 145 -1.79 -14.79 -12.50
CA GLY A 145 -2.59 -15.40 -13.56
C GLY A 145 -3.13 -16.78 -13.22
N ALA A 146 -3.64 -17.49 -14.25
CA ALA A 146 -4.37 -18.76 -14.12
C ALA A 146 -3.44 -19.98 -13.88
N VAL A 147 -2.53 -19.86 -12.91
CA VAL A 147 -1.64 -20.92 -12.45
C VAL A 147 -2.20 -21.51 -11.16
N TYR A 148 -2.30 -22.84 -11.11
CA TYR A 148 -2.72 -23.55 -9.91
C TYR A 148 -1.52 -23.83 -8.99
N PRO A 149 -1.50 -23.33 -7.74
CA PRO A 149 -0.43 -23.64 -6.80
C PRO A 149 -0.51 -25.10 -6.34
N GLU A 150 0.63 -25.79 -6.41
CA GLU A 150 0.80 -27.19 -6.02
C GLU A 150 1.94 -27.34 -5.01
N LEU A 151 1.98 -28.48 -4.32
CA LEU A 151 3.09 -28.80 -3.43
C LEU A 151 4.35 -29.11 -4.26
N PRO A 152 5.55 -28.91 -3.70
CA PRO A 152 6.80 -29.33 -4.32
C PRO A 152 6.81 -30.84 -4.62
N ASP A 153 7.48 -31.25 -5.69
CA ASP A 153 7.59 -32.66 -6.10
C ASP A 153 8.24 -33.55 -5.03
N ASP A 154 9.16 -32.98 -4.23
CA ASP A 154 9.89 -33.63 -3.15
C ASP A 154 9.15 -33.63 -1.81
N PHE A 155 7.90 -33.15 -1.76
CA PHE A 155 7.11 -33.04 -0.51
C PHE A 155 7.03 -34.35 0.28
N ALA A 156 6.93 -35.51 -0.38
CA ALA A 156 6.81 -36.80 0.29
C ALA A 156 8.06 -37.14 1.13
N ASP A 157 9.23 -36.70 0.69
CA ASP A 157 10.53 -37.00 1.29
C ASP A 157 10.97 -35.94 2.31
N MET A 158 10.21 -34.85 2.45
CA MET A 158 10.51 -33.78 3.40
C MET A 158 10.33 -34.22 4.87
N PRO A 159 11.11 -33.64 5.79
CA PRO A 159 10.86 -33.67 7.23
C PRO A 159 9.43 -33.20 7.59
N GLU A 160 8.88 -33.66 8.71
CA GLU A 160 7.49 -33.39 9.10
C GLU A 160 7.21 -31.90 9.34
N ASP A 161 8.15 -31.18 9.96
CA ASP A 161 8.10 -29.73 10.15
C ASP A 161 8.12 -28.98 8.80
N ALA A 162 8.97 -29.42 7.87
CA ALA A 162 9.01 -28.86 6.52
C ALA A 162 7.72 -29.15 5.72
N LYS A 163 7.08 -30.31 5.93
CA LYS A 163 5.77 -30.64 5.35
C LYS A 163 4.67 -29.73 5.86
N VAL A 164 4.65 -29.45 7.17
CA VAL A 164 3.69 -28.53 7.78
C VAL A 164 3.85 -27.13 7.17
N GLU A 165 5.08 -26.61 7.10
CA GLU A 165 5.34 -25.29 6.52
C GLU A 165 4.96 -25.24 5.02
N ALA A 166 5.37 -26.24 4.22
CA ALA A 166 5.01 -26.29 2.81
C ALA A 166 3.49 -26.34 2.60
N GLN A 167 2.76 -27.03 3.48
CA GLN A 167 1.30 -27.07 3.43
C GLN A 167 0.67 -25.73 3.83
N GLU A 168 1.24 -25.02 4.80
CA GLU A 168 0.81 -23.68 5.19
C GLU A 168 1.09 -22.64 4.10
N GLN A 169 2.29 -22.66 3.50
CA GLN A 169 2.65 -21.87 2.32
C GLN A 169 1.63 -22.07 1.20
N LEU A 170 1.36 -23.32 0.85
CA LEU A 170 0.36 -23.64 -0.16
C LEU A 170 -1.02 -23.08 0.19
N ASN A 171 -1.42 -23.14 1.45
CA ASN A 171 -2.70 -22.60 1.91
C ASN A 171 -2.78 -21.08 1.78
N ARG A 172 -1.69 -20.35 2.10
CA ARG A 172 -1.60 -18.89 1.92
C ARG A 172 -1.68 -18.51 0.44
N VAL A 173 -0.87 -19.14 -0.40
CA VAL A 173 -0.85 -18.89 -1.86
C VAL A 173 -2.20 -19.25 -2.51
N ARG A 174 -2.83 -20.36 -2.12
CA ARG A 174 -4.17 -20.75 -2.62
C ARG A 174 -5.25 -19.76 -2.21
N LEU A 175 -5.20 -19.20 -0.99
CA LEU A 175 -6.15 -18.17 -0.57
C LEU A 175 -6.01 -16.90 -1.43
N LYS A 176 -4.77 -16.44 -1.63
CA LYS A 176 -4.48 -15.29 -2.51
C LYS A 176 -4.89 -15.55 -3.96
N LYS A 177 -4.68 -16.77 -4.47
CA LYS A 177 -5.14 -17.19 -5.81
C LYS A 177 -6.66 -17.21 -5.93
N PHE A 178 -7.35 -17.66 -4.87
CA PHE A 178 -8.80 -17.66 -4.86
C PHE A 178 -9.36 -16.24 -4.89
N TYR A 179 -8.77 -15.30 -4.15
CA TYR A 179 -9.11 -13.88 -4.28
C TYR A 179 -8.93 -13.38 -5.71
N GLU A 180 -7.76 -13.62 -6.34
CA GLU A 180 -7.53 -13.20 -7.73
C GLU A 180 -8.61 -13.73 -8.67
N MET A 181 -8.93 -15.03 -8.61
CA MET A 181 -9.93 -15.66 -9.47
C MET A 181 -11.35 -15.18 -9.17
N ALA A 182 -11.69 -14.95 -7.91
CA ALA A 182 -12.98 -14.39 -7.51
C ALA A 182 -13.12 -12.94 -8.02
N SER A 183 -12.10 -12.11 -7.85
CA SER A 183 -12.07 -10.74 -8.38
C SER A 183 -12.15 -10.72 -9.90
N ARG A 184 -11.39 -11.57 -10.62
CA ARG A 184 -11.51 -11.69 -12.09
C ARG A 184 -12.93 -12.02 -12.55
N LYS A 185 -13.69 -12.79 -11.77
CA LYS A 185 -15.07 -13.18 -12.08
C LYS A 185 -16.11 -12.15 -11.67
N PHE A 186 -15.98 -11.56 -10.49
CA PHE A 186 -17.04 -10.78 -9.83
C PHE A 186 -16.72 -9.29 -9.69
N ASN A 187 -15.46 -8.89 -9.81
CA ASN A 187 -15.00 -7.50 -9.82
C ASN A 187 -13.81 -7.35 -10.79
N PRO A 188 -14.02 -7.50 -12.11
CA PRO A 188 -12.93 -7.54 -13.08
C PRO A 188 -12.18 -6.22 -13.23
N ALA A 189 -12.67 -5.12 -12.64
CA ALA A 189 -12.01 -3.81 -12.71
C ALA A 189 -10.67 -3.81 -11.98
N ILE A 190 -10.61 -4.33 -10.74
CA ILE A 190 -9.38 -4.41 -9.93
C ILE A 190 -8.28 -5.21 -10.63
N PRO A 191 -8.46 -6.49 -11.01
CA PRO A 191 -7.40 -7.27 -11.63
C PRO A 191 -7.02 -6.74 -13.01
N ARG A 192 -7.92 -6.11 -13.77
CA ARG A 192 -7.54 -5.43 -15.02
C ARG A 192 -6.64 -4.22 -14.78
N ALA A 193 -6.91 -3.45 -13.73
CA ALA A 193 -6.03 -2.36 -13.32
C ALA A 193 -4.66 -2.92 -12.90
N MET A 194 -4.62 -3.99 -12.11
CA MET A 194 -3.38 -4.65 -11.71
C MET A 194 -2.61 -5.24 -12.92
N ASP A 195 -3.30 -5.93 -13.83
CA ASP A 195 -2.74 -6.50 -15.07
C ASP A 195 -2.03 -5.40 -15.91
N ALA A 196 -2.54 -4.16 -15.89
CA ALA A 196 -1.93 -3.05 -16.62
C ALA A 196 -0.62 -2.52 -16.00
N PHE A 197 -0.36 -2.79 -14.71
CA PHE A 197 0.90 -2.43 -14.04
C PHE A 197 1.88 -3.60 -13.91
N LEU A 198 1.36 -4.83 -13.88
CA LEU A 198 2.15 -6.06 -13.85
C LEU A 198 2.68 -6.34 -15.26
N ASN A 199 3.67 -5.55 -15.69
CA ASN A 199 4.40 -5.82 -16.92
C ASN A 199 5.19 -7.14 -16.80
N GLU A 200 5.33 -7.86 -17.91
CA GLU A 200 6.08 -9.14 -18.04
C GLU A 200 7.55 -9.08 -17.56
N ASN A 201 8.08 -7.88 -17.28
CA ASN A 201 9.48 -7.61 -17.03
C ASN A 201 9.80 -7.17 -15.59
N ASP A 202 8.90 -7.41 -14.63
CA ASP A 202 9.11 -7.08 -13.21
C ASP A 202 9.37 -5.57 -13.01
N ASP A 203 8.59 -4.75 -13.71
CA ASP A 203 8.74 -3.30 -13.71
C ASP A 203 8.19 -2.70 -12.40
N PRO A 204 9.01 -2.04 -11.57
CA PRO A 204 8.58 -1.65 -10.23
C PRO A 204 7.64 -0.43 -10.20
N VAL A 205 7.12 0.01 -11.36
CA VAL A 205 6.05 1.04 -11.45
C VAL A 205 4.81 0.62 -10.67
N SER A 206 4.51 -0.67 -10.60
CA SER A 206 3.43 -1.22 -9.77
C SER A 206 3.56 -0.86 -8.28
N PHE A 207 4.77 -0.52 -7.81
CA PHE A 207 5.03 -0.16 -6.42
C PHE A 207 5.03 1.36 -6.15
N ILE A 208 4.97 2.23 -7.17
CA ILE A 208 4.99 3.69 -6.94
C ILE A 208 3.81 4.11 -6.05
N PHE A 209 2.59 3.74 -6.41
CA PHE A 209 1.39 4.13 -5.65
C PHE A 209 1.28 3.43 -4.29
N PRO A 210 1.55 2.11 -4.17
CA PRO A 210 1.65 1.47 -2.87
C PRO A 210 2.67 2.13 -1.93
N LEU A 211 3.87 2.47 -2.43
CA LEU A 211 4.90 3.11 -1.61
C LEU A 211 4.58 4.56 -1.28
N LEU A 212 3.93 5.30 -2.19
CA LEU A 212 3.45 6.67 -1.92
C LEU A 212 2.56 6.70 -0.68
N ASP A 213 1.60 5.77 -0.60
CA ASP A 213 0.70 5.67 0.55
C ASP A 213 1.43 5.30 1.85
N GLN A 214 2.49 4.50 1.76
CA GLN A 214 3.27 4.08 2.92
C GLN A 214 4.27 5.12 3.40
N THR A 215 4.56 6.19 2.63
CA THR A 215 5.58 7.19 3.02
C THR A 215 5.30 7.88 4.35
N ALA A 216 4.03 8.01 4.75
CA ALA A 216 3.66 8.57 6.05
C ALA A 216 4.02 7.66 7.23
N VAL A 217 4.11 6.35 7.00
CA VAL A 217 4.36 5.32 8.02
C VAL A 217 5.82 4.88 7.98
N ASP A 218 6.30 4.45 6.80
CA ASP A 218 7.63 3.85 6.60
C ASP A 218 8.71 4.89 6.28
N GLY A 219 8.30 6.14 6.07
CA GLY A 219 9.17 7.22 5.61
C GLY A 219 9.37 7.20 4.08
N PRO A 220 10.05 8.23 3.53
CA PRO A 220 10.16 8.41 2.08
C PRO A 220 11.23 7.51 1.43
N ILE A 221 12.04 6.79 2.22
CA ILE A 221 13.24 6.09 1.73
C ILE A 221 12.88 5.00 0.69
N PRO A 222 11.93 4.08 0.94
CA PRO A 222 11.57 3.08 -0.07
C PRO A 222 11.08 3.68 -1.39
N LEU A 223 10.26 4.73 -1.32
CA LEU A 223 9.77 5.44 -2.51
C LEU A 223 10.92 6.12 -3.26
N GLN A 224 11.80 6.82 -2.56
CA GLN A 224 12.90 7.55 -3.18
C GLN A 224 13.92 6.60 -3.84
N GLU A 225 14.17 5.43 -3.25
CA GLU A 225 14.95 4.35 -3.85
C GLU A 225 14.33 3.88 -5.17
N LEU A 226 13.02 3.68 -5.19
CA LEU A 226 12.29 3.33 -6.41
C LEU A 226 12.40 4.42 -7.49
N LEU A 227 12.21 5.69 -7.12
CA LEU A 227 12.32 6.82 -8.03
C LEU A 227 13.73 6.97 -8.62
N ILE A 228 14.78 6.78 -7.81
CA ILE A 228 16.18 6.82 -8.29
C ILE A 228 16.46 5.67 -9.26
N ARG A 229 16.04 4.44 -8.93
CA ARG A 229 16.16 3.31 -9.87
C ARG A 229 15.45 3.60 -11.19
N ARG A 230 14.37 4.38 -11.15
CA ARG A 230 13.63 4.76 -12.34
C ARG A 230 14.32 5.82 -13.17
N PHE A 231 14.92 6.79 -12.50
CA PHE A 231 15.80 7.77 -13.13
C PHE A 231 17.01 7.09 -13.81
N GLU A 232 17.70 6.19 -13.12
CA GLU A 232 18.87 5.46 -13.65
C GLU A 232 18.56 4.59 -14.87
N ARG A 233 17.33 4.07 -14.98
CA ARG A 233 16.87 3.17 -16.07
C ARG A 233 15.99 3.87 -17.10
N TRP A 234 15.86 5.19 -17.05
CA TRP A 234 14.93 5.94 -17.91
C TRP A 234 15.19 5.70 -19.39
N ASP A 235 16.46 5.77 -19.80
CA ASP A 235 16.86 5.58 -21.19
C ASP A 235 16.53 4.16 -21.68
N GLU A 236 16.79 3.13 -20.87
CA GLU A 236 16.43 1.74 -21.20
C GLU A 236 14.92 1.57 -21.43
N MET A 237 14.09 2.24 -20.62
CA MET A 237 12.63 2.15 -20.75
C MET A 237 12.15 2.82 -22.01
N CYS A 238 12.69 4.00 -22.32
CA CYS A 238 12.41 4.74 -23.54
C CYS A 238 12.73 3.89 -24.78
N GLU A 239 13.91 3.29 -24.82
CA GLU A 239 14.36 2.45 -25.94
C GLU A 239 13.42 1.25 -26.17
N ARG A 240 12.96 0.60 -25.10
CA ARG A 240 12.03 -0.54 -25.16
C ARG A 240 10.66 -0.19 -25.75
N GLN A 241 10.22 1.06 -25.64
CA GLN A 241 8.94 1.51 -26.21
C GLN A 241 9.01 1.83 -27.72
N GLY A 242 10.13 1.55 -28.38
CA GLY A 242 10.24 1.56 -29.84
C GLY A 242 10.34 2.95 -30.47
N GLY A 243 10.51 3.99 -29.66
CA GLY A 243 10.84 5.34 -30.09
C GLY A 243 11.92 5.88 -29.17
N GLY A 244 13.11 6.18 -29.71
CA GLY A 244 14.20 6.77 -28.93
C GLY A 244 13.73 7.92 -28.04
N CYS A 245 14.34 8.06 -26.87
CA CYS A 245 13.90 8.93 -25.80
C CYS A 245 13.90 10.41 -26.23
N MET A 246 12.79 10.88 -26.80
CA MET A 246 12.56 12.32 -27.04
C MET A 246 12.09 13.03 -25.78
N ILE A 247 11.82 12.28 -24.71
CA ILE A 247 11.25 12.74 -23.45
C ILE A 247 12.33 12.63 -22.37
N PRO A 248 12.86 13.76 -21.86
CA PRO A 248 13.70 13.73 -20.67
C PRO A 248 12.97 13.09 -19.49
N CYS A 249 13.71 12.43 -18.59
CA CYS A 249 13.14 11.92 -17.35
C CYS A 249 12.45 13.07 -16.58
N PRO A 250 11.19 12.90 -16.13
CA PRO A 250 10.46 13.96 -15.40
C PRO A 250 11.08 14.26 -14.03
N ILE A 251 11.89 13.35 -13.52
CA ILE A 251 12.65 13.48 -12.28
C ILE A 251 14.13 13.57 -12.63
N ASN A 252 14.89 14.33 -11.84
CA ASN A 252 16.32 14.51 -12.05
C ASN A 252 17.05 14.40 -10.72
N TYR A 253 18.13 13.62 -10.71
CA TYR A 253 19.01 13.48 -9.56
C TYR A 253 20.45 13.78 -9.96
N SER A 254 21.15 14.57 -9.16
CA SER A 254 22.60 14.68 -9.33
C SER A 254 23.30 13.40 -8.87
N SER A 255 24.48 13.13 -9.40
CA SER A 255 25.31 11.99 -8.96
C SER A 255 25.68 12.09 -7.47
N GLY A 256 25.82 13.32 -6.95
CA GLY A 256 26.01 13.58 -5.52
C GLY A 256 24.77 13.24 -4.68
N ASP A 257 23.57 13.54 -5.16
CA ASP A 257 22.31 13.20 -4.47
C ASP A 257 22.10 11.70 -4.40
N ILE A 258 22.35 10.99 -5.51
CA ILE A 258 22.28 9.54 -5.56
C ILE A 258 23.26 8.95 -4.56
N SER A 259 24.54 9.35 -4.60
CA SER A 259 25.57 8.81 -3.70
C SER A 259 25.24 9.04 -2.23
N ARG A 260 24.76 10.24 -1.87
CA ARG A 260 24.32 10.57 -0.52
C ARG A 260 23.11 9.74 -0.10
N PHE A 261 22.14 9.57 -0.99
CA PHE A 261 20.95 8.78 -0.71
C PHE A 261 21.27 7.29 -0.53
N ARG A 262 22.20 6.72 -1.32
CA ARG A 262 22.63 5.33 -1.17
C ARG A 262 23.22 5.07 0.23
N ALA A 263 24.01 6.00 0.77
CA ALA A 263 24.50 5.89 2.15
C ALA A 263 23.35 5.84 3.18
N VAL A 264 22.32 6.67 3.00
CA VAL A 264 21.12 6.66 3.85
C VAL A 264 20.33 5.35 3.71
N VAL A 265 20.23 4.80 2.50
CA VAL A 265 19.56 3.51 2.26
C VAL A 265 20.30 2.36 2.95
N GLU A 266 21.63 2.36 2.94
CA GLU A 266 22.42 1.35 3.66
C GLU A 266 22.17 1.41 5.17
N GLU A 267 22.17 2.62 5.76
CA GLU A 267 21.84 2.82 7.18
C GLU A 267 20.41 2.37 7.48
N TYR A 268 19.46 2.74 6.63
CA TYR A 268 18.06 2.32 6.73
C TYR A 268 17.92 0.80 6.65
N ALA A 269 18.58 0.13 5.71
CA ALA A 269 18.50 -1.32 5.56
C ALA A 269 19.03 -2.06 6.80
N VAL A 270 20.11 -1.57 7.39
CA VAL A 270 20.65 -2.10 8.66
C VAL A 270 19.67 -1.87 9.80
N ALA A 271 19.09 -0.67 9.93
CA ALA A 271 18.12 -0.34 10.97
C ALA A 271 16.82 -1.14 10.83
N HIS A 272 16.26 -1.18 9.63
CA HIS A 272 15.04 -1.93 9.30
C HIS A 272 15.24 -3.42 9.55
N GLY A 273 16.36 -4.02 9.12
CA GLY A 273 16.65 -5.43 9.38
C GLY A 273 16.74 -5.77 10.88
N LYS A 274 17.32 -4.88 11.69
CA LYS A 274 17.31 -5.01 13.17
C LYS A 274 15.90 -4.93 13.73
N PHE A 275 15.09 -3.98 13.25
CA PHE A 275 13.70 -3.81 13.67
C PHE A 275 12.84 -5.03 13.33
N THR A 276 12.90 -5.53 12.10
CA THR A 276 12.20 -6.76 11.69
C THR A 276 12.62 -7.96 12.52
N SER A 277 13.92 -8.09 12.82
CA SER A 277 14.43 -9.16 13.69
C SER A 277 13.92 -9.03 15.12
N LEU A 278 13.73 -7.81 15.62
CA LEU A 278 13.15 -7.57 16.94
C LEU A 278 11.66 -7.95 16.96
N LEU A 279 10.88 -7.53 15.97
CA LEU A 279 9.46 -7.91 15.86
C LEU A 279 9.29 -9.43 15.82
N ALA A 280 10.14 -10.14 15.07
CA ALA A 280 10.13 -11.60 15.04
C ALA A 280 10.42 -12.24 16.42
N GLN A 281 11.23 -11.59 17.27
CA GLN A 281 11.55 -12.08 18.62
C GLN A 281 10.49 -11.73 19.66
N VAL A 282 9.91 -10.53 19.56
CA VAL A 282 8.85 -10.04 20.46
C VAL A 282 7.57 -10.84 20.26
N GLY A 283 7.33 -11.34 19.05
CA GLY A 283 6.07 -11.95 18.64
C GLY A 283 5.07 -10.89 18.20
N GLY A 284 4.03 -11.30 17.47
CA GLY A 284 2.92 -10.40 17.09
C GLY A 284 2.85 -9.94 15.64
N GLY A 285 3.50 -10.65 14.72
CA GLY A 285 3.41 -10.36 13.28
C GLY A 285 4.13 -9.06 12.87
N LYS A 286 3.81 -8.55 11.67
CA LYS A 286 4.46 -7.38 11.08
C LYS A 286 4.15 -6.07 11.83
N ASP A 287 3.04 -6.04 12.56
CA ASP A 287 2.51 -4.82 13.19
C ASP A 287 2.76 -4.76 14.72
N GLY A 288 3.38 -5.80 15.29
CA GLY A 288 3.76 -5.85 16.70
C GLY A 288 2.61 -6.13 17.68
N TRP A 289 1.48 -6.65 17.18
CA TRP A 289 0.30 -6.99 17.99
C TRP A 289 0.51 -8.27 18.80
N VAL A 290 0.56 -8.14 20.12
CA VAL A 290 0.69 -9.28 21.04
C VAL A 290 -0.57 -9.47 21.86
N SER A 291 -0.84 -10.71 22.26
CA SER A 291 -1.95 -10.98 23.18
C SER A 291 -1.73 -10.28 24.53
N ASN A 292 -2.81 -9.97 25.25
CA ASN A 292 -2.71 -9.42 26.61
C ASN A 292 -1.86 -10.29 27.54
N GLU A 293 -1.85 -11.61 27.32
CA GLU A 293 -1.07 -12.58 28.10
C GLU A 293 0.44 -12.48 27.81
N GLU A 294 0.81 -12.16 26.57
CA GLU A 294 2.20 -12.04 26.12
C GLU A 294 2.74 -10.62 26.24
N PHE A 295 1.88 -9.63 26.51
CA PHE A 295 2.20 -8.20 26.54
C PHE A 295 3.40 -7.86 27.43
N GLU A 296 3.42 -8.35 28.68
CA GLU A 296 4.51 -8.05 29.62
C GLU A 296 5.86 -8.61 29.14
N LYS A 297 5.85 -9.81 28.54
CA LYS A 297 7.04 -10.44 27.98
C LYS A 297 7.53 -9.67 26.75
N ALA A 298 6.62 -9.30 25.86
CA ALA A 298 6.89 -8.52 24.67
C ALA A 298 7.49 -7.14 25.02
N MET A 299 6.90 -6.45 26.00
CA MET A 299 7.35 -5.15 26.49
C MET A 299 8.74 -5.25 27.13
N HIS A 300 9.02 -6.30 27.89
CA HIS A 300 10.34 -6.54 28.47
C HIS A 300 11.40 -6.73 27.38
N LEU A 301 11.13 -7.55 26.36
CA LEU A 301 12.02 -7.77 25.21
C LEU A 301 12.25 -6.48 24.42
N PHE A 302 11.19 -5.70 24.18
CA PHE A 302 11.29 -4.40 23.51
C PHE A 302 12.17 -3.43 24.30
N ASN A 303 11.96 -3.31 25.62
CA ASN A 303 12.72 -2.41 26.48
C ASN A 303 14.21 -2.76 26.55
N GLN A 304 14.58 -4.05 26.46
CA GLN A 304 15.97 -4.48 26.37
C GLN A 304 16.67 -4.02 25.08
N HIS A 305 15.90 -3.76 24.02
CA HIS A 305 16.39 -3.35 22.70
C HIS A 305 16.04 -1.90 22.34
N SER A 306 15.38 -1.16 23.25
CA SER A 306 14.90 0.22 23.04
C SER A 306 16.02 1.23 22.78
N GLY A 307 17.25 0.95 23.23
CA GLY A 307 18.45 1.74 22.90
C GLY A 307 18.99 1.52 21.48
N VAL A 308 18.47 0.53 20.75
CA VAL A 308 18.90 0.14 19.39
C VAL A 308 17.91 0.63 18.32
N VAL A 309 16.66 0.94 18.70
CA VAL A 309 15.58 1.37 17.80
C VAL A 309 15.20 2.82 18.10
N ILE A 310 16.05 3.76 17.70
CA ILE A 310 15.66 5.18 17.60
C ILE A 310 15.44 5.44 16.12
N PHE A 311 14.17 5.47 15.69
CA PHE A 311 13.86 5.84 14.31
C PHE A 311 14.12 7.31 14.06
N THR A 312 14.75 7.55 12.92
CA THR A 312 14.98 8.84 12.29
C THR A 312 13.67 9.39 11.72
N SER A 313 12.87 10.07 12.53
CA SER A 313 12.05 11.19 12.03
C SER A 313 12.75 12.48 12.42
N GLY A 314 13.77 12.84 11.64
CA GLY A 314 14.45 14.13 11.76
C GLY A 314 13.57 15.27 11.28
N THR A 315 12.62 15.71 12.10
CA THR A 315 12.19 17.11 12.11
C THR A 315 12.45 17.65 13.50
N THR A 316 13.51 18.46 13.63
CA THR A 316 13.83 19.19 14.85
C THR A 316 12.70 20.17 15.16
N GLY A 317 11.77 19.76 16.02
CA GLY A 317 10.90 20.65 16.79
C GLY A 317 11.63 21.21 18.01
N PRO A 318 11.13 22.32 18.61
CA PRO A 318 11.81 23.01 19.70
C PRO A 318 12.04 22.12 20.94
N PRO A 319 13.04 22.43 21.80
CA PRO A 319 13.76 21.47 22.64
C PRO A 319 12.99 20.83 23.81
N ASN A 320 11.68 21.07 23.93
CA ASN A 320 10.90 20.72 25.12
C ASN A 320 9.71 19.78 24.85
N GLN A 321 9.66 19.13 23.70
CA GLN A 321 8.72 18.03 23.46
C GLN A 321 9.50 16.83 22.93
N GLY A 322 9.55 15.76 23.73
CA GLY A 322 10.15 14.49 23.32
C GLY A 322 9.42 13.90 22.11
N PRO A 323 10.03 12.91 21.42
CA PRO A 323 9.42 12.29 20.25
C PRO A 323 8.05 11.70 20.59
N MET A 324 7.01 12.14 19.88
CA MET A 324 5.68 11.51 19.94
C MET A 324 5.70 10.26 19.08
N MET A 325 5.57 9.11 19.73
CA MET A 325 5.29 7.83 19.08
C MET A 325 3.77 7.66 19.06
N GLN A 326 3.19 7.46 17.87
CA GLN A 326 1.79 7.08 17.72
C GLN A 326 1.72 5.54 17.73
N MET A 327 1.72 4.95 18.92
CA MET A 327 1.14 3.62 19.11
C MET A 327 -0.36 3.84 19.27
N ALA A 328 -1.17 3.33 18.34
CA ALA A 328 -2.62 3.38 18.46
C ALA A 328 -3.04 2.47 19.62
N PHE A 329 -3.37 3.07 20.76
CA PHE A 329 -3.97 2.39 21.90
C PHE A 329 -5.49 2.48 21.79
N ILE A 330 -6.17 1.36 21.57
CA ILE A 330 -7.60 1.23 21.91
C ILE A 330 -7.69 0.27 23.09
N THR A 331 -7.85 0.82 24.29
CA THR A 331 -8.34 0.07 25.45
C THR A 331 -9.81 -0.26 25.23
N PRO A 332 -10.24 -1.53 25.30
CA PRO A 332 -11.66 -1.86 25.39
C PRO A 332 -12.18 -1.42 26.76
N GLY A 333 -13.22 -0.58 26.77
CA GLY A 333 -14.02 -0.27 27.95
C GLY A 333 -15.06 -1.34 28.26
#